data_AF-A0A7C1M8X7-F1
#
_entry.id   AF-A0A7C1M8X7-F1
#
_cell.length_a   1.000
_cell.length_b   1.000
_cell.length_c   1.000
_cell.angle_alpha   90.00
_cell.angle_beta   90.00
_cell.angle_gamma   90.00
#
_symmetry.space_group_name_H-M   'P 1'
#
loop_
_entity.id
_entity.type
_entity.pdbx_description
1 polymer ?
#
loop_
_entity_poly.entity_id
_entity_poly.type
_entity_poly.pdbx_seq_one_letter_code
_entity_poly.pdbx_strand_id
1 'polypeptide(L)'
;MAKEGDYTIENLYQGGYSSLKPPTQHYVTAGSMGLTTDPRSANILKEVSAKLASGVKQIELATVSPEIFEAIPKQHLKEVNRLSKLTGVDISVHGPVVDTTGINQQGFSEINREATERKLKMVVERSHELSPDGNIPVTFHSAEGIPGTEFEMTPEGRKPKRLVVINRESGKPTAVEAEKKYYPGTIKVREEMLDPKKQLKALNDTEWDNSLSQVEFNREHAERILKDTHPMYRALYLKVLEREVDPGSMSDKEHEEIKKIHSAGEYLKQAEMTVRALFSRAYKYGTEENKKVLDTLSEQYGKELGIKENGKIDISSLDPKRQSNALFVLANGLQSVNPNIYTPIEDFAIDQSSKTFGNVAFESYKKFKDKAPIVNIENPPAGFALSTGEELRKLIEKSREQFVTKAVEEGMSKSEAKRQAEKLIGATWDVGHINMMRKYGWEEKDIIKESEKIAPLVKHVHLSDNFGFEHTELPMGMGNVPIQEIMKKLGKKGYEAKKIIEAGHWWQHFQTSPFKETMEAMGSPIYSMEMAPYWNQAPGFQQDYFGGFGMILPQINYETFGAGFSQLPAELGGQRQGAQGGRMGGSPME
;
A
#
# COMPACT_ATOMS: atom_id res chain seq x y z
N MET A 1 -31.38 -16.96 -36.10
CA MET A 1 -31.57 -16.66 -34.66
C MET A 1 -31.23 -17.93 -33.91
N ALA A 2 -30.15 -17.92 -33.13
CA ALA A 2 -29.85 -19.04 -32.24
C ALA A 2 -30.92 -19.08 -31.14
N LYS A 3 -31.45 -20.27 -30.84
CA LYS A 3 -32.31 -20.46 -29.66
C LYS A 3 -31.47 -20.12 -28.42
N GLU A 4 -32.03 -19.33 -27.50
CA GLU A 4 -31.49 -19.25 -26.14
C GLU A 4 -31.33 -20.69 -25.62
N GLY A 5 -30.09 -21.06 -25.27
CA GLY A 5 -29.83 -22.33 -24.61
C GLY A 5 -30.20 -22.22 -23.14
N ASP A 6 -30.84 -23.25 -22.58
CA ASP A 6 -31.23 -23.38 -21.16
C ASP A 6 -30.02 -23.52 -20.19
N TYR A 7 -28.88 -22.92 -20.52
CA TYR A 7 -27.70 -22.93 -19.68
C TYR A 7 -27.78 -21.80 -18.65
N THR A 8 -28.12 -22.12 -17.41
CA THR A 8 -27.90 -21.23 -16.26
C THR A 8 -26.48 -21.44 -15.73
N ILE A 9 -25.90 -20.44 -15.04
CA ILE A 9 -24.57 -20.57 -14.41
C ILE A 9 -24.54 -21.76 -13.45
N GLU A 10 -25.65 -22.01 -12.76
CA GLU A 10 -25.84 -23.18 -11.88
C GLU A 10 -25.67 -24.51 -12.62
N ASN A 11 -25.95 -24.55 -13.94
CA ASN A 11 -25.78 -25.74 -14.78
C ASN A 11 -24.34 -25.93 -15.28
N LEU A 12 -23.52 -24.87 -15.30
CA LEU A 12 -22.13 -24.89 -15.78
C LEU A 12 -21.11 -25.01 -14.64
N TYR A 13 -21.46 -24.51 -13.46
CA TYR A 13 -20.59 -24.47 -12.29
C TYR A 13 -21.16 -25.34 -11.17
N GLN A 14 -20.73 -26.59 -11.07
CA GLN A 14 -21.17 -27.53 -10.03
C GLN A 14 -20.45 -27.33 -8.67
N GLY A 15 -19.86 -26.14 -8.45
CA GLY A 15 -18.94 -25.90 -7.34
C GLY A 15 -17.59 -26.59 -7.59
N GLY A 16 -16.49 -25.87 -7.40
CA GLY A 16 -15.17 -26.50 -7.39
C GLY A 16 -15.07 -27.54 -6.27
N TYR A 17 -14.16 -28.51 -6.41
CA TYR A 17 -13.74 -29.39 -5.32
C TYR A 17 -13.62 -28.54 -4.04
N SER A 18 -14.33 -28.90 -2.96
CA SER A 18 -14.19 -28.24 -1.67
C SER A 18 -12.71 -28.11 -1.39
N SER A 19 -12.20 -26.88 -1.40
CA SER A 19 -10.81 -26.68 -1.07
C SER A 19 -10.61 -27.19 0.37
N LEU A 20 -11.57 -26.98 1.28
CA LEU A 20 -11.49 -27.40 2.68
C LEU A 20 -11.93 -28.86 2.80
N LYS A 21 -10.99 -29.78 2.98
CA LYS A 21 -11.30 -31.08 3.60
C LYS A 21 -11.76 -30.83 5.04
N PRO A 22 -12.97 -31.25 5.45
CA PRO A 22 -13.30 -31.34 6.86
C PRO A 22 -12.56 -32.53 7.52
N PRO A 23 -12.14 -32.47 8.80
CA PRO A 23 -12.27 -31.35 9.75
C PRO A 23 -10.91 -30.82 10.25
N THR A 24 -10.77 -29.50 10.27
CA THR A 24 -9.91 -28.81 11.25
C THR A 24 -10.77 -27.78 12.00
N GLN A 25 -10.44 -27.50 13.26
CA GLN A 25 -11.27 -26.78 14.25
C GLN A 25 -11.66 -25.31 13.92
N HIS A 26 -11.35 -24.81 12.73
CA HIS A 26 -11.59 -23.42 12.32
C HIS A 26 -12.23 -23.38 10.92
N TYR A 27 -13.53 -23.11 10.85
CA TYR A 27 -14.30 -22.96 9.62
C TYR A 27 -14.83 -21.52 9.49
N VAL A 28 -14.96 -21.04 8.25
CA VAL A 28 -15.61 -19.74 7.96
C VAL A 28 -17.11 -19.96 7.91
N THR A 29 -17.85 -19.30 8.79
CA THR A 29 -19.31 -19.40 8.86
C THR A 29 -19.98 -18.34 8.00
N ALA A 30 -21.21 -18.60 7.54
CA ALA A 30 -22.03 -17.60 6.86
C ALA A 30 -22.16 -16.30 7.68
N GLY A 31 -22.28 -16.40 9.00
CA GLY A 31 -22.37 -15.23 9.89
C GLY A 31 -21.09 -14.40 10.03
N SER A 32 -19.94 -14.93 9.59
CA SER A 32 -18.67 -14.21 9.57
C SER A 32 -18.37 -13.50 8.24
N MET A 33 -19.24 -13.69 7.23
CA MET A 33 -19.11 -13.12 5.90
C MET A 33 -20.14 -12.01 5.65
N GLY A 34 -19.74 -11.04 4.82
CA GLY A 34 -20.55 -9.92 4.39
C GLY A 34 -20.41 -9.62 2.91
N LEU A 35 -21.19 -8.65 2.45
CA LEU A 35 -21.20 -8.18 1.05
C LEU A 35 -20.88 -6.69 0.99
N THR A 36 -20.29 -6.26 -0.11
CA THR A 36 -20.19 -4.82 -0.44
C THR A 36 -21.47 -4.31 -1.11
N THR A 37 -21.73 -3.01 -0.96
CA THR A 37 -22.67 -2.28 -1.82
C THR A 37 -22.08 -2.04 -3.21
N ASP A 38 -22.89 -1.69 -4.22
CA ASP A 38 -22.35 -1.27 -5.52
C ASP A 38 -21.52 0.02 -5.37
N PRO A 39 -20.22 0.02 -5.72
CA PRO A 39 -19.33 1.18 -5.57
C PRO A 39 -19.75 2.40 -6.41
N ARG A 40 -20.62 2.21 -7.40
CA ARG A 40 -21.07 3.25 -8.34
C ARG A 40 -22.33 3.98 -7.86
N SER A 41 -22.92 3.53 -6.75
CA SER A 41 -24.21 4.03 -6.27
C SER A 41 -24.07 4.86 -5.00
N ALA A 42 -24.51 6.12 -5.05
CA ALA A 42 -24.71 6.93 -3.84
C ALA A 42 -26.01 6.56 -3.09
N ASN A 43 -26.87 5.72 -3.68
CA ASN A 43 -28.12 5.28 -3.05
C ASN A 43 -27.89 4.09 -2.11
N ILE A 44 -27.07 4.34 -1.08
CA ILE A 44 -26.66 3.32 -0.11
C ILE A 44 -27.83 2.67 0.63
N LEU A 45 -28.97 3.35 0.77
CA LEU A 45 -30.15 2.79 1.43
C LEU A 45 -30.75 1.65 0.61
N LYS A 46 -30.91 1.86 -0.70
CA LYS A 46 -31.39 0.82 -1.61
C LYS A 46 -30.42 -0.36 -1.60
N GLU A 47 -29.12 -0.09 -1.70
CA GLU A 47 -28.09 -1.15 -1.73
C GLU A 47 -28.08 -1.97 -0.44
N VAL A 48 -28.02 -1.32 0.72
CA VAL A 48 -28.06 -2.00 2.02
C VAL A 48 -29.35 -2.80 2.16
N SER A 49 -30.51 -2.22 1.88
CA SER A 49 -31.80 -2.93 1.95
C SER A 49 -31.85 -4.16 1.03
N ALA A 50 -31.30 -4.06 -0.18
CA ALA A 50 -31.26 -5.19 -1.11
C ALA A 50 -30.33 -6.30 -0.60
N LYS A 51 -29.16 -5.97 -0.05
CA LYS A 51 -28.22 -6.96 0.49
C LYS A 51 -28.73 -7.63 1.77
N LEU A 52 -29.51 -6.93 2.60
CA LEU A 52 -30.11 -7.53 3.80
C LEU A 52 -30.96 -8.78 3.49
N ALA A 53 -31.60 -8.83 2.32
CA ALA A 53 -32.39 -9.99 1.90
C ALA A 53 -31.55 -11.26 1.66
N SER A 54 -30.23 -11.13 1.48
CA SER A 54 -29.32 -12.29 1.32
C SER A 54 -28.98 -13.00 2.63
N GLY A 55 -29.43 -12.48 3.78
CA GLY A 55 -29.19 -13.08 5.09
C GLY A 55 -27.79 -12.83 5.66
N VAL A 56 -26.99 -11.98 5.00
CA VAL A 56 -25.67 -11.56 5.48
C VAL A 56 -25.74 -10.87 6.83
N LYS A 57 -24.70 -11.04 7.64
CA LYS A 57 -24.57 -10.38 8.94
C LYS A 57 -23.72 -9.13 8.90
N GLN A 58 -23.09 -8.85 7.77
CA GLN A 58 -22.23 -7.68 7.58
C GLN A 58 -22.42 -7.10 6.19
N ILE A 59 -22.44 -5.77 6.11
CA ILE A 59 -22.48 -5.04 4.85
C ILE A 59 -21.41 -3.96 4.90
N GLU A 60 -20.57 -3.91 3.89
CA GLU A 60 -19.63 -2.82 3.70
C GLU A 60 -20.16 -1.81 2.71
N LEU A 61 -20.15 -0.53 3.09
CA LEU A 61 -20.45 0.55 2.17
C LEU A 61 -19.22 0.79 1.29
N ALA A 62 -19.27 0.30 0.05
CA ALA A 62 -18.23 0.55 -0.95
C ALA A 62 -18.36 1.98 -1.49
N THR A 63 -17.47 2.86 -1.05
CA THR A 63 -17.49 4.29 -1.41
C THR A 63 -16.18 4.72 -2.07
N VAL A 64 -15.70 3.88 -2.99
CA VAL A 64 -14.39 3.96 -3.64
C VAL A 64 -14.15 5.26 -4.42
N SER A 65 -15.21 5.92 -4.91
CA SER A 65 -15.10 7.25 -5.54
C SER A 65 -15.34 8.36 -4.51
N PRO A 66 -14.45 9.38 -4.44
CA PRO A 66 -14.64 10.55 -3.59
C PRO A 66 -15.97 11.27 -3.86
N GLU A 67 -16.35 11.41 -5.14
CA GLU A 67 -17.56 12.11 -5.56
C GLU A 67 -18.82 11.39 -5.08
N ILE A 68 -18.82 10.05 -5.14
CA ILE A 68 -19.93 9.24 -4.65
C ILE A 68 -20.07 9.37 -3.14
N PHE A 69 -18.97 9.32 -2.39
CA PHE A 69 -19.02 9.47 -0.93
C PHE A 69 -19.52 10.86 -0.50
N GLU A 70 -19.09 11.91 -1.19
CA GLU A 70 -19.53 13.29 -0.93
C GLU A 70 -21.03 13.48 -1.24
N ALA A 71 -21.55 12.79 -2.26
CA ALA A 71 -22.97 12.85 -2.63
C ALA A 71 -23.92 12.17 -1.63
N ILE A 72 -23.42 11.29 -0.75
CA ILE A 72 -24.25 10.60 0.26
C ILE A 72 -24.68 11.61 1.33
N PRO A 73 -25.98 11.86 1.58
CA PRO A 73 -26.41 12.72 2.68
C PRO A 73 -26.14 12.09 4.05
N LYS A 74 -25.83 12.92 5.06
CA LYS A 74 -25.66 12.48 6.46
C LYS A 74 -26.89 11.69 6.98
N GLN A 75 -28.09 12.08 6.55
CA GLN A 75 -29.35 11.45 6.90
C GLN A 75 -29.40 9.99 6.41
N HIS A 76 -28.81 9.68 5.26
CA HIS A 76 -28.77 8.32 4.74
C HIS A 76 -27.86 7.44 5.60
N LEU A 77 -26.72 7.97 6.07
CA LEU A 77 -25.84 7.24 7.00
C LEU A 77 -26.56 6.92 8.33
N LYS A 78 -27.30 7.89 8.87
CA LYS A 78 -28.12 7.67 10.08
C LYS A 78 -29.22 6.64 9.87
N GLU A 79 -29.81 6.62 8.69
CA GLU A 79 -30.84 5.64 8.35
C GLU A 79 -30.25 4.23 8.15
N VAL A 80 -29.05 4.11 7.55
CA VAL A 80 -28.31 2.84 7.50
C VAL A 80 -28.00 2.32 8.92
N ASN A 81 -27.58 3.19 9.84
CA ASN A 81 -27.40 2.82 11.25
C ASN A 81 -28.71 2.30 11.89
N ARG A 82 -29.84 2.97 11.63
CA ARG A 82 -31.15 2.52 12.12
C ARG A 82 -31.50 1.14 11.58
N LEU A 83 -31.28 0.89 10.29
CA LEU A 83 -31.49 -0.41 9.66
C LEU A 83 -30.56 -1.49 10.22
N SER A 84 -29.28 -1.16 10.42
CA SER A 84 -28.29 -2.02 11.06
C SER A 84 -28.75 -2.47 12.45
N LYS A 85 -29.19 -1.53 13.31
CA LYS A 85 -29.74 -1.84 14.64
C LYS A 85 -31.01 -2.70 14.58
N LEU A 86 -31.89 -2.44 13.61
CA LEU A 86 -33.14 -3.20 13.45
C LEU A 86 -32.90 -4.65 13.02
N THR A 87 -31.89 -4.87 12.17
CA THR A 87 -31.62 -6.18 11.55
C THR A 87 -30.52 -6.96 12.25
N GLY A 88 -29.75 -6.31 13.13
CA GLY A 88 -28.56 -6.87 13.76
C GLY A 88 -27.43 -7.14 12.76
N VAL A 89 -27.38 -6.37 11.66
CA VAL A 89 -26.31 -6.44 10.66
C VAL A 89 -25.27 -5.38 10.97
N ASP A 90 -24.01 -5.78 11.00
CA ASP A 90 -22.90 -4.85 11.19
C ASP A 90 -22.57 -4.10 9.90
N ILE A 91 -22.10 -2.86 10.05
CA ILE A 91 -21.67 -2.02 8.94
C ILE A 91 -20.17 -1.74 9.04
N SER A 92 -19.48 -1.78 7.91
CA SER A 92 -18.15 -1.21 7.69
C SER A 92 -18.18 -0.24 6.50
N VAL A 93 -17.09 0.48 6.28
CA VAL A 93 -16.96 1.42 5.16
C VAL A 93 -15.65 1.14 4.43
N HIS A 94 -15.74 0.91 3.13
CA HIS A 94 -14.59 1.04 2.25
C HIS A 94 -14.55 2.50 1.78
N GLY A 95 -13.54 3.24 2.24
CA GLY A 95 -13.36 4.64 1.92
C GLY A 95 -12.93 4.87 0.47
N PRO A 96 -12.92 6.15 0.02
CA PRO A 96 -12.47 6.50 -1.31
C PRO A 96 -11.03 6.11 -1.59
N VAL A 97 -10.78 5.67 -2.82
CA VAL A 97 -9.45 5.42 -3.37
C VAL A 97 -8.78 6.76 -3.67
N VAL A 98 -7.78 7.12 -2.87
CA VAL A 98 -7.00 8.35 -3.00
C VAL A 98 -5.54 8.12 -2.63
N ASP A 99 -4.63 8.86 -3.25
CA ASP A 99 -3.23 8.86 -2.83
C ASP A 99 -3.08 9.48 -1.43
N THR A 100 -2.44 8.75 -0.52
CA THR A 100 -2.23 9.18 0.87
C THR A 100 -0.85 9.79 1.12
N THR A 101 0.01 9.79 0.11
CA THR A 101 1.39 10.31 0.22
C THR A 101 1.49 11.81 -0.07
N GLY A 102 0.55 12.39 -0.83
CA GLY A 102 0.62 13.75 -1.38
C GLY A 102 1.25 13.84 -2.77
N ILE A 103 1.48 12.72 -3.45
CA ILE A 103 1.98 12.66 -4.82
C ILE A 103 0.81 12.81 -5.80
N ASN A 104 0.97 13.72 -6.75
CA ASN A 104 0.09 13.82 -7.92
C ASN A 104 0.95 13.81 -9.21
N GLN A 105 0.33 14.12 -10.35
CA GLN A 105 1.02 14.18 -11.65
C GLN A 105 2.20 15.17 -11.70
N GLN A 106 2.24 16.17 -10.82
CA GLN A 106 3.32 17.17 -10.74
C GLN A 106 4.43 16.77 -9.75
N GLY A 107 4.20 15.73 -8.94
CA GLY A 107 5.09 15.26 -7.89
C GLY A 107 4.47 15.39 -6.49
N PHE A 108 5.27 15.15 -5.47
CA PHE A 108 4.90 15.32 -4.06
C PHE A 108 4.74 16.81 -3.70
N SER A 109 3.69 17.11 -2.93
CA SER A 109 3.63 18.33 -2.12
C SER A 109 2.96 18.09 -0.78
N GLU A 110 3.43 18.78 0.26
CA GLU A 110 2.85 18.67 1.60
C GLU A 110 1.39 19.14 1.62
N ILE A 111 1.06 20.16 0.81
CA ILE A 111 -0.31 20.69 0.68
C ILE A 111 -1.27 19.61 0.15
N ASN A 112 -0.84 18.82 -0.84
CA ASN A 112 -1.62 17.70 -1.36
C ASN A 112 -1.82 16.62 -0.30
N ARG A 113 -0.74 16.25 0.42
CA ARG A 113 -0.80 15.27 1.52
C ARG A 113 -1.82 15.69 2.57
N GLU A 114 -1.74 16.94 3.03
CA GLU A 114 -2.69 17.51 3.99
C GLU A 114 -4.12 17.59 3.45
N ALA A 115 -4.29 17.87 2.16
CA ALA A 115 -5.60 17.87 1.53
C ALA A 115 -6.23 16.47 1.54
N THR A 116 -5.47 15.42 1.19
CA THR A 116 -5.94 14.04 1.34
C THR A 116 -6.20 13.70 2.80
N GLU A 117 -5.33 14.09 3.73
CA GLU A 117 -5.54 13.88 5.16
C GLU A 117 -6.87 14.46 5.65
N ARG A 118 -7.22 15.67 5.22
CA ARG A 118 -8.53 16.30 5.52
C ARG A 118 -9.70 15.51 4.93
N LYS A 119 -9.57 14.99 3.71
CA LYS A 119 -10.60 14.13 3.08
C LYS A 119 -10.80 12.84 3.87
N LEU A 120 -9.70 12.14 4.23
CA LEU A 120 -9.78 10.91 5.00
C LEU A 120 -10.37 11.15 6.40
N LYS A 121 -10.00 12.26 7.06
CA LYS A 121 -10.63 12.69 8.32
C LYS A 121 -12.14 12.85 8.15
N MET A 122 -12.60 13.55 7.10
CA MET A 122 -14.03 13.69 6.83
C MET A 122 -14.72 12.33 6.64
N VAL A 123 -14.11 11.40 5.91
CA VAL A 123 -14.66 10.04 5.71
C VAL A 123 -14.80 9.34 7.05
N VAL A 124 -13.73 9.27 7.84
CA VAL A 124 -13.73 8.64 9.17
C VAL A 124 -14.78 9.28 10.09
N GLU A 125 -14.84 10.61 10.16
CA GLU A 125 -15.82 11.32 10.98
C GLU A 125 -17.27 11.05 10.56
N ARG A 126 -17.53 10.96 9.26
CA ARG A 126 -18.87 10.67 8.75
C ARG A 126 -19.23 9.20 8.96
N SER A 127 -18.28 8.28 8.85
CA SER A 127 -18.49 6.86 9.14
C SER A 127 -18.92 6.61 10.58
N HIS A 128 -18.51 7.45 11.55
CA HIS A 128 -19.00 7.37 12.92
C HIS A 128 -20.54 7.49 13.03
N GLU A 129 -21.22 8.15 12.09
CA GLU A 129 -22.70 8.24 12.09
C GLU A 129 -23.37 6.87 11.86
N LEU A 130 -22.66 5.92 11.24
CA LEU A 130 -23.12 4.55 11.01
C LEU A 130 -23.09 3.70 12.28
N SER A 131 -22.20 4.04 13.22
CA SER A 131 -22.08 3.37 14.52
C SER A 131 -21.58 4.32 15.61
N PRO A 132 -22.43 5.24 16.11
CA PRO A 132 -22.02 6.28 17.07
C PRO A 132 -21.60 5.76 18.45
N ASP A 133 -21.83 4.48 18.72
CA ASP A 133 -21.53 3.83 20.00
C ASP A 133 -20.42 2.78 19.88
N GLY A 134 -19.90 2.53 18.67
CA GLY A 134 -18.98 1.45 18.39
C GLY A 134 -17.82 1.87 17.49
N ASN A 135 -16.76 1.07 17.47
CA ASN A 135 -15.58 1.29 16.65
C ASN A 135 -15.78 0.71 15.23
N ILE A 136 -16.51 1.44 14.37
CA ILE A 136 -16.75 1.00 12.98
C ILE A 136 -15.42 0.87 12.21
N PRO A 137 -15.18 -0.25 11.50
CA PRO A 137 -14.05 -0.37 10.57
C PRO A 137 -14.22 0.54 9.35
N VAL A 138 -13.17 1.29 9.02
CA VAL A 138 -13.08 2.12 7.81
C VAL A 138 -11.79 1.76 7.08
N THR A 139 -11.93 1.17 5.91
CA THR A 139 -10.82 0.68 5.09
C THR A 139 -10.37 1.74 4.08
N PHE A 140 -9.05 1.88 3.89
CA PHE A 140 -8.44 2.71 2.85
C PHE A 140 -7.24 1.99 2.24
N HIS A 141 -7.05 2.11 0.93
CA HIS A 141 -5.83 1.65 0.28
C HIS A 141 -4.61 2.44 0.75
N SER A 142 -3.48 1.76 0.92
CA SER A 142 -2.26 2.35 1.46
C SER A 142 -1.64 3.42 0.58
N ALA A 143 -1.48 3.17 -0.73
CA ALA A 143 -0.85 4.09 -1.68
C ALA A 143 -1.27 3.80 -3.14
N GLU A 144 -2.57 3.67 -3.40
CA GLU A 144 -3.06 3.45 -4.76
C GLU A 144 -2.79 4.66 -5.67
N GLY A 145 -2.45 4.37 -6.93
CA GLY A 145 -2.11 5.39 -7.95
C GLY A 145 -0.62 5.68 -8.06
N ILE A 146 0.21 5.21 -7.11
CA ILE A 146 1.67 5.36 -7.17
C ILE A 146 2.28 4.08 -7.75
N PRO A 147 3.00 4.15 -8.89
CA PRO A 147 3.72 2.99 -9.41
C PRO A 147 4.71 2.43 -8.40
N GLY A 148 4.60 1.13 -8.11
CA GLY A 148 5.52 0.42 -7.23
C GLY A 148 6.71 -0.16 -7.99
N THR A 149 7.69 -0.65 -7.23
CA THR A 149 8.82 -1.41 -7.74
C THR A 149 8.34 -2.71 -8.38
N GLU A 150 8.79 -2.97 -9.61
CA GLU A 150 8.53 -4.22 -10.30
C GLU A 150 9.65 -5.21 -10.00
N PHE A 151 9.26 -6.44 -9.70
CA PHE A 151 10.18 -7.50 -9.34
C PHE A 151 10.14 -8.62 -10.35
N GLU A 152 11.25 -9.32 -10.45
CA GLU A 152 11.38 -10.57 -11.16
C GLU A 152 11.83 -11.63 -10.16
N MET A 153 11.21 -12.81 -10.23
CA MET A 153 11.67 -13.96 -9.46
C MET A 153 12.80 -14.67 -10.19
N THR A 154 13.94 -14.80 -9.51
CA THR A 154 15.09 -15.60 -9.97
C THR A 154 15.30 -16.80 -9.04
N PRO A 155 16.13 -17.80 -9.41
CA PRO A 155 16.48 -18.91 -8.52
C PRO A 155 17.08 -18.45 -7.18
N GLU A 156 17.71 -17.26 -7.15
CA GLU A 156 18.27 -16.66 -5.93
C GLU A 156 17.27 -15.80 -5.14
N GLY A 157 16.02 -15.70 -5.61
CA GLY A 157 14.93 -14.96 -4.97
C GLY A 157 14.46 -13.72 -5.74
N ARG A 158 13.74 -12.85 -5.05
CA ARG A 158 13.15 -11.61 -5.59
C ARG A 158 14.25 -10.60 -5.95
N LYS A 159 14.43 -10.31 -7.24
CA LYS A 159 15.31 -9.22 -7.70
C LYS A 159 14.48 -8.07 -8.26
N PRO A 160 14.78 -6.80 -7.89
CA PRO A 160 14.12 -5.67 -8.50
C PRO A 160 14.52 -5.61 -9.97
N LYS A 161 13.53 -5.60 -10.86
CA LYS A 161 13.73 -5.39 -12.30
C LYS A 161 13.70 -3.90 -12.64
N ARG A 162 12.74 -3.20 -12.03
CA ARG A 162 12.52 -1.77 -12.17
C ARG A 162 12.21 -1.20 -10.80
N LEU A 163 13.08 -0.32 -10.32
CA LEU A 163 12.94 0.36 -9.04
C LEU A 163 12.39 1.76 -9.29
N VAL A 164 11.24 2.07 -8.72
CA VAL A 164 10.69 3.43 -8.77
C VAL A 164 11.29 4.19 -7.60
N VAL A 165 11.89 5.34 -7.88
CA VAL A 165 12.58 6.19 -6.91
C VAL A 165 12.03 7.61 -6.99
N ILE A 166 12.08 8.36 -5.91
CA ILE A 166 11.61 9.74 -5.86
C ILE A 166 12.76 10.66 -5.48
N ASN A 167 12.94 11.74 -6.25
CA ASN A 167 13.82 12.82 -5.85
C ASN A 167 13.14 13.60 -4.70
N ARG A 168 13.73 13.56 -3.51
CA ARG A 168 13.14 14.12 -2.29
C ARG A 168 13.12 15.65 -2.26
N GLU A 169 13.72 16.33 -3.22
CA GLU A 169 13.66 17.78 -3.39
C GLU A 169 12.55 18.20 -4.34
N SER A 170 12.54 17.62 -5.55
CA SER A 170 11.54 17.96 -6.56
C SER A 170 10.21 17.24 -6.34
N GLY A 171 10.18 16.19 -5.52
CA GLY A 171 9.02 15.36 -5.30
C GLY A 171 8.65 14.49 -6.52
N LYS A 172 9.49 14.42 -7.55
CA LYS A 172 9.17 13.74 -8.80
C LYS A 172 9.64 12.28 -8.78
N PRO A 173 8.76 11.31 -9.08
CA PRO A 173 9.17 9.93 -9.26
C PRO A 173 9.92 9.75 -10.59
N THR A 174 10.86 8.83 -10.60
CA THR A 174 11.56 8.33 -11.79
C THR A 174 11.82 6.84 -11.63
N ALA A 175 11.98 6.11 -12.74
CA ALA A 175 12.31 4.69 -12.70
C ALA A 175 13.81 4.50 -12.96
N VAL A 176 14.43 3.60 -12.19
CA VAL A 176 15.77 3.09 -12.47
C VAL A 176 15.66 1.60 -12.77
N GLU A 177 16.21 1.22 -13.92
CA GLU A 177 16.16 -0.14 -14.45
C GLU A 177 17.56 -0.75 -14.49
N ALA A 178 17.63 -2.07 -14.59
CA ALA A 178 18.89 -2.75 -14.78
C ALA A 178 19.48 -2.35 -16.15
N GLU A 179 20.72 -1.88 -16.17
CA GLU A 179 21.36 -1.39 -17.39
C GLU A 179 22.81 -1.84 -17.45
N LYS A 180 23.23 -2.22 -18.67
CA LYS A 180 24.62 -2.57 -18.98
C LYS A 180 25.41 -1.29 -19.23
N LYS A 181 26.34 -0.97 -18.34
CA LYS A 181 27.26 0.16 -18.49
C LYS A 181 28.61 -0.27 -19.03
N TYR A 182 29.24 0.66 -19.74
CA TYR A 182 30.55 0.49 -20.37
C TYR A 182 31.53 1.46 -19.74
N TYR A 183 32.62 0.93 -19.19
CA TYR A 183 33.67 1.70 -18.54
C TYR A 183 34.98 1.58 -19.33
N PRO A 184 35.81 2.64 -19.37
CA PRO A 184 37.18 2.52 -19.83
C PRO A 184 37.91 1.47 -19.00
N GLY A 185 38.43 0.43 -19.65
CA GLY A 185 39.38 -0.49 -19.03
C GLY A 185 40.77 -0.30 -19.63
N THR A 186 41.80 -0.65 -18.87
CA THR A 186 43.21 -0.41 -19.23
C THR A 186 43.65 -1.09 -20.53
N ILE A 187 42.96 -2.16 -20.96
CA ILE A 187 43.27 -2.90 -22.20
C ILE A 187 42.01 -3.11 -23.07
N LYS A 188 40.83 -3.29 -22.46
CA LYS A 188 39.54 -3.45 -23.15
C LYS A 188 38.45 -2.72 -22.37
N VAL A 189 37.37 -2.35 -23.05
CA VAL A 189 36.16 -1.83 -22.40
C VAL A 189 35.69 -2.82 -21.35
N ARG A 190 35.48 -2.34 -20.12
CA ARG A 190 34.90 -3.13 -19.04
C ARG A 190 33.39 -2.96 -19.09
N GLU A 191 32.69 -4.06 -19.31
CA GLU A 191 31.24 -4.11 -19.28
C GLU A 191 30.78 -4.51 -17.87
N GLU A 192 29.80 -3.80 -17.32
CA GLU A 192 29.21 -4.15 -16.04
C GLU A 192 27.69 -4.01 -16.11
N MET A 193 26.98 -5.06 -15.71
CA MET A 193 25.53 -4.99 -15.51
C MET A 193 25.26 -4.40 -14.13
N LEU A 194 24.69 -3.20 -14.08
CA LEU A 194 24.26 -2.60 -12.83
C LEU A 194 22.80 -2.94 -12.57
N ASP A 195 22.55 -3.59 -11.43
CA ASP A 195 21.19 -3.78 -10.94
C ASP A 195 20.56 -2.43 -10.51
N PRO A 196 19.22 -2.35 -10.38
CA PRO A 196 18.54 -1.10 -10.03
C PRO A 196 19.00 -0.45 -8.72
N LYS A 197 19.47 -1.23 -7.72
CA LYS A 197 19.97 -0.67 -6.46
C LYS A 197 21.33 -0.01 -6.66
N LYS A 198 22.23 -0.63 -7.43
CA LYS A 198 23.49 -0.01 -7.82
C LYS A 198 23.27 1.22 -8.69
N GLN A 199 22.28 1.21 -9.58
CA GLN A 199 21.90 2.37 -10.38
C GLN A 199 21.39 3.53 -9.51
N LEU A 200 20.55 3.25 -8.50
CA LEU A 200 20.13 4.26 -7.52
C LEU A 200 21.33 4.86 -6.78
N LYS A 201 22.28 4.02 -6.32
CA LYS A 201 23.50 4.53 -5.68
C LYS A 201 24.29 5.42 -6.64
N ALA A 202 24.52 4.96 -7.87
CA ALA A 202 25.23 5.73 -8.89
C ALA A 202 24.52 7.05 -9.23
N LEU A 203 23.19 7.08 -9.23
CA LEU A 203 22.39 8.29 -9.46
C LEU A 203 22.61 9.31 -8.34
N ASN A 204 22.53 8.89 -7.07
CA ASN A 204 22.83 9.75 -5.92
C ASN A 204 24.29 10.25 -5.96
N ASP A 205 25.26 9.35 -6.17
CA ASP A 205 26.68 9.68 -6.27
C ASP A 205 26.93 10.72 -7.38
N THR A 206 26.40 10.47 -8.58
CA THR A 206 26.62 11.33 -9.76
C THR A 206 25.99 12.71 -9.58
N GLU A 207 24.75 12.79 -9.07
CA GLU A 207 24.11 14.09 -8.82
C GLU A 207 24.87 14.89 -7.76
N TRP A 208 25.34 14.21 -6.72
CA TRP A 208 26.12 14.83 -5.65
C TRP A 208 27.49 15.32 -6.14
N ASP A 209 28.24 14.48 -6.83
CA ASP A 209 29.57 14.81 -7.38
C ASP A 209 29.51 15.94 -8.40
N ASN A 210 28.51 15.94 -9.28
CA ASN A 210 28.28 17.04 -10.23
C ASN A 210 28.00 18.36 -9.50
N SER A 211 27.22 18.31 -8.42
CA SER A 211 26.91 19.49 -7.62
C SER A 211 28.15 20.03 -6.91
N LEU A 212 28.99 19.17 -6.34
CA LEU A 212 30.25 19.55 -5.70
C LEU A 212 31.27 20.10 -6.71
N SER A 213 31.33 19.53 -7.91
CA SER A 213 32.21 19.99 -8.98
C SER A 213 31.92 21.44 -9.39
N GLN A 214 30.66 21.88 -9.30
CA GLN A 214 30.28 23.28 -9.55
C GLN A 214 30.81 24.24 -8.48
N VAL A 215 30.92 23.81 -7.23
CA VAL A 215 31.55 24.59 -6.15
C VAL A 215 33.04 24.74 -6.45
N GLU A 216 33.72 23.62 -6.74
CA GLU A 216 35.15 23.60 -7.02
C GLU A 216 35.51 24.41 -8.26
N PHE A 217 34.69 24.36 -9.33
CA PHE A 217 34.91 25.17 -10.54
C PHE A 217 34.95 26.67 -10.23
N ASN A 218 33.98 27.18 -9.47
CA ASN A 218 33.93 28.61 -9.10
C ASN A 218 35.07 28.98 -8.14
N ARG A 219 35.36 28.11 -7.15
CA ARG A 219 36.45 28.32 -6.20
C ARG A 219 37.82 28.35 -6.90
N GLU A 220 38.08 27.41 -7.82
CA GLU A 220 39.34 27.35 -8.57
C GLU A 220 39.51 28.57 -9.48
N HIS A 221 38.43 29.05 -10.10
CA HIS A 221 38.48 30.27 -10.90
C HIS A 221 38.87 31.50 -10.06
N ALA A 222 38.29 31.64 -8.87
CA ALA A 222 38.69 32.67 -7.92
C ALA A 222 40.16 32.54 -7.49
N GLU A 223 40.63 31.32 -7.22
CA GLU A 223 42.03 31.05 -6.87
C GLU A 223 43.01 31.45 -7.97
N ARG A 224 42.67 31.19 -9.25
CA ARG A 224 43.50 31.62 -10.38
C ARG A 224 43.64 33.14 -10.42
N ILE A 225 42.54 33.88 -10.25
CA ILE A 225 42.56 35.35 -10.18
C ILE A 225 43.41 35.84 -8.98
N LEU A 226 43.23 35.22 -7.81
CA LEU A 226 43.94 35.61 -6.58
C LEU A 226 45.44 35.28 -6.62
N LYS A 227 45.84 34.25 -7.37
CA LYS A 227 47.25 33.87 -7.59
C LYS A 227 47.99 34.92 -8.42
N ASP A 228 47.30 35.53 -9.38
CA ASP A 228 47.86 36.57 -10.25
C ASP A 228 47.86 37.96 -9.59
N THR A 229 47.23 38.09 -8.41
CA THR A 229 47.15 39.34 -7.66
C THR A 229 48.17 39.41 -6.53
N HIS A 230 48.92 40.51 -6.42
CA HIS A 230 49.91 40.67 -5.35
C HIS A 230 49.23 40.77 -3.95
N PRO A 231 49.75 40.09 -2.90
CA PRO A 231 49.12 40.06 -1.56
C PRO A 231 48.82 41.44 -0.94
N MET A 232 49.64 42.45 -1.25
CA MET A 232 49.42 43.84 -0.81
C MET A 232 48.06 44.39 -1.24
N TYR A 233 47.59 44.08 -2.46
CA TYR A 233 46.30 44.55 -2.95
C TYR A 233 45.13 43.87 -2.25
N ARG A 234 45.31 42.66 -1.68
CA ARG A 234 44.31 42.02 -0.81
C ARG A 234 44.17 42.76 0.52
N ALA A 235 45.29 43.18 1.11
CA ALA A 235 45.25 44.01 2.32
C ALA A 235 44.60 45.38 2.03
N LEU A 236 44.89 45.99 0.88
CA LEU A 236 44.22 47.22 0.44
C LEU A 236 42.71 47.00 0.22
N TYR A 237 42.31 45.88 -0.38
CA TYR A 237 40.91 45.52 -0.59
C TYR A 237 40.11 45.48 0.71
N LEU A 238 40.66 44.88 1.77
CA LEU A 238 40.01 44.85 3.08
C LEU A 238 39.80 46.27 3.64
N LYS A 239 40.81 47.14 3.53
CA LYS A 239 40.71 48.54 3.96
C LYS A 239 39.68 49.35 3.18
N VAL A 240 39.54 49.07 1.87
CA VAL A 240 38.51 49.65 1.03
C VAL A 240 37.12 49.21 1.50
N LEU A 241 36.92 47.93 1.85
CA LEU A 241 35.66 47.43 2.40
C LEU A 241 35.33 48.07 3.76
N GLU A 242 36.33 48.33 4.60
CA GLU A 242 36.18 49.01 5.89
C GLU A 242 35.99 50.52 5.78
N ARG A 243 36.05 51.09 4.56
CA ARG A 243 36.02 52.53 4.29
C ARG A 243 37.19 53.30 4.92
N GLU A 244 38.30 52.61 5.21
CA GLU A 244 39.55 53.23 5.65
C GLU A 244 40.30 53.91 4.49
N VAL A 245 40.05 53.46 3.26
CA VAL A 245 40.60 54.03 2.03
C VAL A 245 39.45 54.43 1.11
N ASP A 246 39.44 55.68 0.66
CA ASP A 246 38.50 56.17 -0.35
C ASP A 246 38.92 55.62 -1.73
N PRO A 247 38.05 54.85 -2.43
CA PRO A 247 38.33 54.37 -3.77
C PRO A 247 38.76 55.49 -4.72
N GLY A 248 38.20 56.71 -4.61
CA GLY A 248 38.55 57.84 -5.47
C GLY A 248 40.00 58.32 -5.37
N SER A 249 40.73 57.90 -4.33
CA SER A 249 42.13 58.24 -4.08
C SER A 249 43.16 57.23 -4.62
N MET A 250 42.69 56.11 -5.17
CA MET A 250 43.57 55.02 -5.65
C MET A 250 44.10 55.28 -7.06
N SER A 251 45.30 54.78 -7.36
CA SER A 251 45.86 54.76 -8.72
C SER A 251 45.07 53.84 -9.67
N ASP A 252 45.22 54.03 -10.99
CA ASP A 252 44.58 53.16 -11.99
C ASP A 252 44.96 51.68 -11.81
N LYS A 253 46.22 51.42 -11.44
CA LYS A 253 46.72 50.06 -11.18
C LYS A 253 46.08 49.46 -9.93
N GLU A 254 45.94 50.22 -8.84
CA GLU A 254 45.24 49.76 -7.64
C GLU A 254 43.77 49.47 -7.94
N HIS A 255 43.10 50.34 -8.70
CA HIS A 255 41.73 50.10 -9.15
C HIS A 255 41.59 48.81 -9.96
N GLU A 256 42.52 48.53 -10.89
CA GLU A 256 42.49 47.31 -11.70
C GLU A 256 42.65 46.05 -10.84
N GLU A 257 43.62 46.05 -9.93
CA GLU A 257 43.88 44.91 -9.05
C GLU A 257 42.74 44.68 -8.04
N ILE A 258 42.16 45.76 -7.50
CA ILE A 258 40.97 45.69 -6.64
C ILE A 258 39.77 45.11 -7.40
N LYS A 259 39.56 45.47 -8.68
CA LYS A 259 38.50 44.89 -9.52
C LYS A 259 38.70 43.39 -9.73
N LYS A 260 39.94 42.92 -9.91
CA LYS A 260 40.26 41.48 -10.00
C LYS A 260 39.89 40.76 -8.70
N ILE A 261 40.31 41.29 -7.55
CA ILE A 261 39.99 40.72 -6.23
C ILE A 261 38.48 40.70 -5.99
N HIS A 262 37.78 41.78 -6.34
CA HIS A 262 36.33 41.84 -6.24
C HIS A 262 35.66 40.77 -7.13
N SER A 263 36.13 40.61 -8.36
CA SER A 263 35.64 39.55 -9.27
C SER A 263 35.86 38.15 -8.70
N ALA A 264 37.02 37.89 -8.10
CA ALA A 264 37.29 36.64 -7.39
C ALA A 264 36.32 36.45 -6.21
N GLY A 265 36.02 37.52 -5.47
CA GLY A 265 35.02 37.53 -4.41
C GLY A 265 33.62 37.12 -4.89
N GLU A 266 33.18 37.59 -6.07
CA GLU A 266 31.88 37.19 -6.63
C GLU A 266 31.83 35.69 -7.02
N TYR A 267 32.93 35.14 -7.57
CA TYR A 267 33.04 33.69 -7.80
C TYR A 267 32.96 32.89 -6.49
N LEU A 268 33.63 33.35 -5.43
CA LEU A 268 33.60 32.71 -4.12
C LEU A 268 32.23 32.80 -3.47
N LYS A 269 31.53 33.91 -3.62
CA LYS A 269 30.15 34.08 -3.16
C LYS A 269 29.20 33.12 -3.86
N GLN A 270 29.37 32.91 -5.17
CA GLN A 270 28.60 31.89 -5.91
C GLN A 270 28.92 30.48 -5.41
N ALA A 271 30.20 30.16 -5.19
CA ALA A 271 30.63 28.89 -4.62
C ALA A 271 30.05 28.68 -3.21
N GLU A 272 30.04 29.73 -2.39
CA GLU A 272 29.48 29.73 -1.04
C GLU A 272 27.97 29.47 -1.05
N MET A 273 27.21 30.14 -1.91
CA MET A 273 25.78 29.91 -2.06
C MET A 273 25.49 28.45 -2.42
N THR A 274 26.24 27.90 -3.38
CA THR A 274 26.09 26.50 -3.81
C THR A 274 26.47 25.54 -2.68
N VAL A 275 27.64 25.69 -2.05
CA VAL A 275 28.09 24.74 -1.01
C VAL A 275 27.20 24.79 0.24
N ARG A 276 26.66 25.96 0.60
CA ARG A 276 25.69 26.07 1.71
C ARG A 276 24.39 25.34 1.38
N ALA A 277 23.90 25.45 0.14
CA ALA A 277 22.74 24.69 -0.31
C ALA A 277 23.02 23.17 -0.26
N LEU A 278 24.20 22.73 -0.69
CA LEU A 278 24.63 21.34 -0.61
C LEU A 278 24.76 20.85 0.83
N PHE A 279 25.35 21.63 1.73
CA PHE A 279 25.44 21.29 3.15
C PHE A 279 24.04 21.10 3.75
N SER A 280 23.11 22.02 3.48
CA SER A 280 21.72 21.92 3.93
C SER A 280 21.03 20.66 3.39
N ARG A 281 21.21 20.36 2.09
CA ARG A 281 20.72 19.14 1.45
C ARG A 281 21.29 17.89 2.11
N ALA A 282 22.61 17.87 2.33
CA ALA A 282 23.31 16.75 2.96
C ALA A 282 22.81 16.50 4.39
N TYR A 283 22.56 17.56 5.14
CA TYR A 283 22.03 17.47 6.50
C TYR A 283 20.59 16.94 6.53
N LYS A 284 19.76 17.41 5.59
CA LYS A 284 18.35 17.03 5.49
C LYS A 284 18.15 15.58 5.04
N TYR A 285 18.98 15.10 4.11
CA TYR A 285 18.79 13.80 3.46
C TYR A 285 19.90 12.77 3.75
N GLY A 286 20.89 13.13 4.56
CA GLY A 286 21.93 12.22 5.03
C GLY A 286 21.47 11.31 6.16
N THR A 287 22.27 10.27 6.43
CA THR A 287 22.09 9.39 7.60
C THR A 287 22.51 10.12 8.89
N GLU A 288 22.26 9.51 10.05
CA GLU A 288 22.74 10.06 11.33
C GLU A 288 24.28 10.13 11.40
N GLU A 289 24.98 9.20 10.75
CA GLU A 289 26.43 9.26 10.58
C GLU A 289 26.85 10.46 9.74
N ASN A 290 26.16 10.71 8.62
CA ASN A 290 26.42 11.89 7.79
C ASN A 290 26.23 13.18 8.60
N LYS A 291 25.19 13.28 9.43
CA LYS A 291 24.93 14.47 10.26
C LYS A 291 26.09 14.75 11.24
N LYS A 292 26.63 13.71 11.89
CA LYS A 292 27.81 13.86 12.78
C LYS A 292 29.04 14.37 12.03
N VAL A 293 29.27 13.87 10.81
CA VAL A 293 30.35 14.37 9.94
C VAL A 293 30.10 15.83 9.57
N LEU A 294 28.87 16.18 9.18
CA LEU A 294 28.48 17.55 8.83
C LEU A 294 28.62 18.54 9.99
N ASP A 295 28.28 18.13 11.22
CA ASP A 295 28.47 18.96 12.42
C ASP A 295 29.96 19.30 12.60
N THR A 296 30.83 18.29 12.46
CA THR A 296 32.29 18.47 12.52
C THR A 296 32.81 19.39 11.39
N LEU A 297 32.30 19.22 10.17
CA LEU A 297 32.66 20.05 9.02
C LEU A 297 32.22 21.50 9.20
N SER A 298 31.06 21.73 9.81
CA SER A 298 30.56 23.07 10.14
C SER A 298 31.52 23.81 11.08
N GLU A 299 32.03 23.13 12.12
CA GLU A 299 33.02 23.71 13.03
C GLU A 299 34.35 24.01 12.32
N GLN A 300 34.84 23.11 11.48
CA GLN A 300 36.07 23.30 10.71
C GLN A 300 35.95 24.49 9.75
N TYR A 301 34.83 24.57 9.02
CA TYR A 301 34.50 25.69 8.16
C TYR A 301 34.53 27.02 8.94
N GLY A 302 33.86 27.09 10.09
CA GLY A 302 33.84 28.28 10.93
C GLY A 302 35.24 28.72 11.40
N LYS A 303 36.09 27.76 11.79
CA LYS A 303 37.50 28.01 12.18
C LYS A 303 38.31 28.58 11.01
N GLU A 304 38.21 27.98 9.83
CA GLU A 304 38.90 28.45 8.62
C GLU A 304 38.46 29.85 8.21
N LEU A 305 37.17 30.19 8.32
CA LEU A 305 36.68 31.55 8.10
C LEU A 305 37.11 32.57 9.17
N GLY A 306 37.58 32.11 10.34
CA GLY A 306 37.95 33.01 11.44
C GLY A 306 36.78 33.51 12.26
N ILE A 307 35.69 32.74 12.30
CA ILE A 307 34.57 33.00 13.20
C ILE A 307 35.03 32.63 14.63
N LYS A 308 35.01 33.59 15.54
CA LYS A 308 35.36 33.36 16.96
C LYS A 308 34.22 32.62 17.66
N GLU A 309 34.51 31.91 18.76
CA GLU A 309 33.53 31.12 19.53
C GLU A 309 32.29 31.93 19.99
N ASN A 310 32.39 33.25 20.08
CA ASN A 310 31.29 34.16 20.43
C ASN A 310 30.46 34.63 19.21
N GLY A 311 30.67 34.04 18.03
CA GLY A 311 30.00 34.42 16.79
C GLY A 311 30.47 35.74 16.17
N LYS A 312 31.49 36.41 16.73
CA LYS A 312 32.05 37.63 16.14
C LYS A 312 32.88 37.29 14.91
N ILE A 313 32.53 37.93 13.81
CA ILE A 313 33.19 37.82 12.52
C ILE A 313 34.45 38.71 12.54
N ASP A 314 35.61 38.12 12.32
CA ASP A 314 36.87 38.87 12.12
C ASP A 314 36.87 39.47 10.71
N ILE A 315 37.38 40.70 10.52
CA ILE A 315 37.44 41.32 9.18
C ILE A 315 38.22 40.45 8.18
N SER A 316 39.20 39.68 8.65
CA SER A 316 39.93 38.71 7.83
C SER A 316 39.06 37.61 7.23
N SER A 317 37.82 37.41 7.70
CA SER A 317 36.81 36.54 7.06
C SER A 317 36.31 37.07 5.70
N LEU A 318 36.52 38.37 5.44
CA LEU A 318 36.24 39.00 4.15
C LEU A 318 37.41 38.86 3.17
N ASP A 319 38.56 38.31 3.59
CA ASP A 319 39.67 38.02 2.69
C ASP A 319 39.25 36.89 1.73
N PRO A 320 39.19 37.16 0.40
CA PRO A 320 38.84 36.15 -0.58
C PRO A 320 39.72 34.89 -0.50
N LYS A 321 41.00 35.02 -0.11
CA LYS A 321 41.87 33.85 0.04
C LYS A 321 41.44 32.96 1.21
N ARG A 322 41.03 33.58 2.32
CA ARG A 322 40.52 32.86 3.50
C ARG A 322 39.18 32.19 3.21
N GLN A 323 38.28 32.90 2.54
CA GLN A 323 37.00 32.36 2.07
C GLN A 323 37.21 31.15 1.15
N SER A 324 38.12 31.24 0.19
CA SER A 324 38.46 30.12 -0.69
C SER A 324 38.97 28.89 0.07
N ASN A 325 39.85 29.07 1.05
CA ASN A 325 40.34 27.96 1.87
C ASN A 325 39.21 27.31 2.68
N ALA A 326 38.34 28.11 3.29
CA ALA A 326 37.20 27.59 4.04
C ALA A 326 36.23 26.81 3.13
N LEU A 327 35.94 27.34 1.93
CA LEU A 327 35.13 26.66 0.93
C LEU A 327 35.75 25.35 0.47
N PHE A 328 37.08 25.30 0.30
CA PHE A 328 37.78 24.06 -0.02
C PHE A 328 37.61 23.01 1.09
N VAL A 329 37.80 23.39 2.36
CA VAL A 329 37.63 22.48 3.49
C VAL A 329 36.20 21.93 3.53
N LEU A 330 35.21 22.79 3.35
CA LEU A 330 33.81 22.38 3.36
C LEU A 330 33.47 21.48 2.16
N ALA A 331 33.83 21.89 0.93
CA ALA A 331 33.53 21.13 -0.28
C ALA A 331 34.25 19.76 -0.29
N ASN A 332 35.53 19.71 0.09
CA ASN A 332 36.29 18.47 0.22
C ASN A 332 35.72 17.57 1.32
N GLY A 333 35.30 18.15 2.45
CA GLY A 333 34.59 17.43 3.50
C GLY A 333 33.29 16.79 3.01
N LEU A 334 32.50 17.53 2.24
CA LEU A 334 31.24 17.06 1.67
C LEU A 334 31.41 15.90 0.68
N GLN A 335 32.59 15.68 0.09
CA GLN A 335 32.87 14.50 -0.74
C GLN A 335 32.80 13.18 0.07
N SER A 336 33.01 13.24 1.38
CA SER A 336 32.89 12.08 2.26
C SER A 336 31.44 11.76 2.67
N VAL A 337 30.50 12.62 2.29
CA VAL A 337 29.08 12.50 2.61
C VAL A 337 28.31 12.08 1.37
N ASN A 338 27.36 11.17 1.52
CA ASN A 338 26.49 10.75 0.43
C ASN A 338 25.02 10.85 0.87
N PRO A 339 24.32 11.93 0.53
CA PRO A 339 22.92 12.08 0.87
C PRO A 339 22.00 11.24 -0.03
N ASN A 340 20.93 10.70 0.55
CA ASN A 340 19.91 9.97 -0.20
C ASN A 340 18.93 10.97 -0.85
N ILE A 341 19.39 11.66 -1.90
CA ILE A 341 18.58 12.62 -2.68
C ILE A 341 17.41 11.88 -3.35
N TYR A 342 17.71 10.74 -3.96
CA TYR A 342 16.76 9.74 -4.42
C TYR A 342 16.61 8.64 -3.39
N THR A 343 15.37 8.22 -3.15
CA THR A 343 15.01 7.11 -2.27
C THR A 343 13.98 6.22 -2.96
N PRO A 344 13.90 4.92 -2.64
CA PRO A 344 12.81 4.06 -3.12
C PRO A 344 11.44 4.68 -2.82
N ILE A 345 10.51 4.55 -3.76
CA ILE A 345 9.18 5.16 -3.65
C ILE A 345 8.40 4.58 -2.47
N GLU A 346 8.59 3.30 -2.15
CA GLU A 346 7.92 2.62 -1.03
C GLU A 346 8.38 3.20 0.31
N ASP A 347 9.67 3.48 0.47
CA ASP A 347 10.21 4.08 1.70
C ASP A 347 9.65 5.51 1.89
N PHE A 348 9.54 6.26 0.81
CA PHE A 348 8.92 7.59 0.82
C PHE A 348 7.43 7.52 1.12
N ALA A 349 6.70 6.61 0.45
CA ALA A 349 5.27 6.42 0.64
C ALA A 349 4.97 5.99 2.08
N ILE A 350 5.73 5.06 2.65
CA ILE A 350 5.63 4.69 4.08
C ILE A 350 5.80 5.92 4.97
N ASP A 351 6.76 6.80 4.70
CA ASP A 351 6.94 8.03 5.49
C ASP A 351 5.75 8.99 5.41
N GLN A 352 5.25 9.28 4.22
CA GLN A 352 4.16 10.25 4.08
C GLN A 352 2.80 9.68 4.45
N SER A 353 2.46 8.49 3.97
CA SER A 353 1.20 7.82 4.28
C SER A 353 1.06 7.54 5.78
N SER A 354 2.16 7.20 6.48
CA SER A 354 2.09 6.97 7.93
C SER A 354 1.71 8.21 8.73
N LYS A 355 2.17 9.40 8.30
CA LYS A 355 1.73 10.68 8.89
C LYS A 355 0.25 10.87 8.65
N THR A 356 -0.21 10.67 7.41
CA THR A 356 -1.61 10.79 7.03
C THR A 356 -2.51 9.88 7.87
N PHE A 357 -2.26 8.58 7.90
CA PHE A 357 -3.08 7.62 8.65
C PHE A 357 -2.98 7.81 10.17
N GLY A 358 -1.78 8.06 10.69
CA GLY A 358 -1.57 8.34 12.12
C GLY A 358 -2.35 9.57 12.58
N ASN A 359 -2.30 10.67 11.81
CA ASN A 359 -3.04 11.89 12.10
C ASN A 359 -4.56 11.71 11.96
N VAL A 360 -5.03 10.99 10.94
CA VAL A 360 -6.47 10.69 10.76
C VAL A 360 -7.01 9.93 11.96
N ALA A 361 -6.33 8.85 12.37
CA ALA A 361 -6.74 8.04 13.52
C ALA A 361 -6.69 8.85 14.83
N PHE A 362 -5.65 9.68 15.02
CA PHE A 362 -5.49 10.48 16.24
C PHE A 362 -6.55 11.58 16.36
N GLU A 363 -6.84 12.31 15.29
CA GLU A 363 -7.89 13.33 15.29
C GLU A 363 -9.28 12.71 15.52
N SER A 364 -9.54 11.54 14.91
CA SER A 364 -10.75 10.75 15.19
C SER A 364 -10.85 10.37 16.68
N TYR A 365 -9.75 9.89 17.27
CA TYR A 365 -9.69 9.60 18.70
C TYR A 365 -9.92 10.84 19.57
N LYS A 366 -9.36 12.01 19.21
CA LYS A 366 -9.59 13.24 19.97
C LYS A 366 -11.08 13.57 20.06
N LYS A 367 -11.82 13.36 18.97
CA LYS A 367 -13.24 13.66 18.85
C LYS A 367 -14.15 12.62 19.50
N PHE A 368 -13.86 11.33 19.31
CA PHE A 368 -14.78 10.23 19.68
C PHE A 368 -14.24 9.29 20.76
N LYS A 369 -12.98 9.45 21.17
CA LYS A 369 -12.30 8.64 22.19
C LYS A 369 -12.45 7.15 21.91
N ASP A 370 -12.95 6.37 22.87
CA ASP A 370 -13.11 4.93 22.74
C ASP A 370 -14.12 4.49 21.69
N LYS A 371 -14.92 5.42 21.13
CA LYS A 371 -15.89 5.18 20.06
C LYS A 371 -15.36 5.57 18.67
N ALA A 372 -14.10 6.00 18.58
CA ALA A 372 -13.49 6.37 17.30
C ALA A 372 -13.52 5.21 16.29
N PRO A 373 -13.87 5.45 15.03
CA PRO A 373 -13.73 4.45 13.98
C PRO A 373 -12.30 3.90 13.88
N ILE A 374 -12.18 2.64 13.46
CA ILE A 374 -10.90 1.95 13.24
C ILE A 374 -10.45 2.27 11.81
N VAL A 375 -9.26 2.82 11.66
CA VAL A 375 -8.60 3.03 10.37
C VAL A 375 -7.89 1.74 9.99
N ASN A 376 -8.45 1.01 9.03
CA ASN A 376 -7.81 -0.13 8.43
C ASN A 376 -7.10 0.29 7.14
N ILE A 377 -5.83 -0.10 7.03
CA ILE A 377 -5.02 0.16 5.84
C ILE A 377 -4.95 -1.13 5.02
N GLU A 378 -5.19 -1.01 3.73
CA GLU A 378 -5.27 -2.12 2.80
C GLU A 378 -4.13 -2.12 1.78
N ASN A 379 -3.70 -3.32 1.38
CA ASN A 379 -2.77 -3.50 0.27
C ASN A 379 -3.48 -3.20 -1.06
N PRO A 380 -3.00 -2.27 -1.90
CA PRO A 380 -3.60 -2.00 -3.19
C PRO A 380 -3.33 -3.15 -4.19
N PRO A 381 -4.00 -3.13 -5.36
CA PRO A 381 -3.72 -4.06 -6.46
C PRO A 381 -2.24 -4.06 -6.87
N ALA A 382 -1.75 -5.23 -7.31
CA ALA A 382 -0.35 -5.38 -7.70
C ALA A 382 0.06 -4.42 -8.84
N GLY A 383 1.18 -3.72 -8.65
CA GLY A 383 1.69 -2.67 -9.55
C GLY A 383 1.72 -1.30 -8.88
N PHE A 384 0.98 -1.12 -7.79
CA PHE A 384 1.12 0.05 -6.93
C PHE A 384 2.16 -0.16 -5.83
N ALA A 385 2.69 0.94 -5.28
CA ALA A 385 3.54 0.90 -4.10
C ALA A 385 2.75 0.36 -2.89
N LEU A 386 3.45 -0.30 -1.97
CA LEU A 386 2.88 -0.80 -0.70
C LEU A 386 1.86 -1.95 -0.84
N SER A 387 2.00 -2.73 -1.91
CA SER A 387 1.09 -3.84 -2.23
C SER A 387 1.40 -5.15 -1.51
N THR A 388 2.54 -5.27 -0.81
CA THR A 388 2.90 -6.52 -0.11
C THR A 388 2.61 -6.48 1.40
N GLY A 389 2.48 -7.66 2.02
CA GLY A 389 2.22 -7.78 3.45
C GLY A 389 3.32 -7.16 4.32
N GLU A 390 4.58 -7.28 3.94
CA GLU A 390 5.70 -6.62 4.65
C GLU A 390 5.67 -5.09 4.55
N GLU A 391 5.36 -4.55 3.37
CA GLU A 391 5.27 -3.10 3.17
C GLU A 391 4.09 -2.51 3.95
N LEU A 392 2.94 -3.18 3.90
CA LEU A 392 1.75 -2.80 4.66
C LEU A 392 1.99 -2.89 6.18
N ARG A 393 2.69 -3.94 6.65
CA ARG A 393 3.08 -4.10 8.06
C ARG A 393 3.89 -2.90 8.54
N LYS A 394 4.93 -2.52 7.78
CA LYS A 394 5.78 -1.35 8.09
C LYS A 394 4.97 -0.05 8.10
N LEU A 395 4.08 0.14 7.14
CA LEU A 395 3.22 1.32 7.09
C LEU A 395 2.32 1.41 8.34
N ILE A 396 1.67 0.32 8.75
CA ILE A 396 0.80 0.29 9.93
C ILE A 396 1.60 0.58 11.20
N GLU A 397 2.75 -0.06 11.37
CA GLU A 397 3.62 0.15 12.53
C GLU A 397 4.05 1.63 12.62
N LYS A 398 4.52 2.21 11.51
CA LYS A 398 4.90 3.61 11.46
C LYS A 398 3.71 4.55 11.67
N SER A 399 2.52 4.21 11.18
CA SER A 399 1.30 4.98 11.42
C SER A 399 0.92 5.00 12.90
N ARG A 400 1.08 3.87 13.59
CA ARG A 400 0.89 3.78 15.05
C ARG A 400 1.92 4.61 15.80
N GLU A 401 3.17 4.64 15.36
CA GLU A 401 4.20 5.51 15.93
C GLU A 401 3.86 7.00 15.77
N GLN A 402 3.31 7.39 14.62
CA GLN A 402 2.83 8.76 14.39
C GLN A 402 1.67 9.13 15.31
N PHE A 403 0.68 8.24 15.47
CA PHE A 403 -0.40 8.39 16.45
C PHE A 403 0.17 8.57 17.87
N VAL A 404 1.09 7.70 18.28
CA VAL A 404 1.67 7.71 19.63
C VAL A 404 2.43 9.00 19.89
N THR A 405 3.22 9.46 18.93
CA THR A 405 3.99 10.71 19.01
C THR A 405 3.04 11.88 19.25
N LYS A 406 1.99 12.02 18.43
CA LYS A 406 0.99 13.08 18.57
C LYS A 406 0.21 13.01 19.88
N ALA A 407 -0.18 11.80 20.29
CA ALA A 407 -0.90 11.60 21.54
C ALA A 407 -0.08 11.99 22.78
N VAL A 408 1.22 11.66 22.79
CA VAL A 408 2.13 12.02 23.89
C VAL A 408 2.40 13.51 23.90
N GLU A 409 2.57 14.16 22.74
CA GLU A 409 2.68 15.61 22.61
C GLU A 409 1.47 16.34 23.22
N GLU A 410 0.27 15.74 23.14
CA GLU A 410 -0.96 16.26 23.75
C GLU A 410 -1.22 15.75 25.19
N GLY A 411 -0.22 15.16 25.84
CA GLY A 411 -0.26 14.82 27.27
C GLY A 411 -0.79 13.42 27.60
N MET A 412 -1.01 12.54 26.62
CA MET A 412 -1.33 11.14 26.89
C MET A 412 -0.10 10.35 27.36
N SER A 413 -0.29 9.39 28.27
CA SER A 413 0.79 8.47 28.62
C SER A 413 1.18 7.60 27.41
N LYS A 414 2.48 7.30 27.28
CA LYS A 414 2.98 6.48 26.17
C LYS A 414 2.34 5.09 26.11
N SER A 415 2.01 4.49 27.27
CA SER A 415 1.34 3.18 27.33
C SER A 415 -0.10 3.24 26.82
N GLU A 416 -0.84 4.26 27.23
CA GLU A 416 -2.21 4.48 26.74
C GLU A 416 -2.22 4.78 25.24
N ALA A 417 -1.30 5.64 24.79
CA ALA A 417 -1.16 5.99 23.38
C ALA A 417 -0.92 4.77 22.50
N LYS A 418 -0.04 3.86 22.94
CA LYS A 418 0.22 2.59 22.22
C LYS A 418 -1.03 1.72 22.17
N ARG A 419 -1.74 1.57 23.30
CA ARG A 419 -2.96 0.77 23.37
C ARG A 419 -4.04 1.30 22.41
N GLN A 420 -4.24 2.62 22.38
CA GLN A 420 -5.22 3.25 21.49
C GLN A 420 -4.78 3.15 20.02
N ALA A 421 -3.50 3.34 19.71
CA ALA A 421 -2.97 3.16 18.35
C ALA A 421 -3.18 1.73 17.83
N GLU A 422 -2.94 0.71 18.67
CA GLU A 422 -3.17 -0.70 18.34
C GLU A 422 -4.66 -1.03 18.15
N LYS A 423 -5.54 -0.40 18.93
CA LYS A 423 -7.00 -0.52 18.80
C LYS A 423 -7.49 0.11 17.49
N LEU A 424 -7.02 1.31 17.16
CA LEU A 424 -7.60 2.15 16.11
C LEU A 424 -6.92 2.05 14.75
N ILE A 425 -5.72 1.48 14.66
CA ILE A 425 -5.02 1.30 13.37
C ILE A 425 -4.73 -0.17 13.15
N GLY A 426 -5.17 -0.73 12.02
CA GLY A 426 -4.95 -2.13 11.65
C GLY A 426 -4.88 -2.35 10.14
N ALA A 427 -4.90 -3.61 9.75
CA ALA A 427 -4.93 -4.01 8.34
C ALA A 427 -6.32 -4.50 7.93
N THR A 428 -6.73 -4.08 6.74
CA THR A 428 -7.58 -4.90 5.88
C THR A 428 -6.65 -5.67 4.96
N TRP A 429 -6.79 -6.99 4.91
CA TRP A 429 -6.02 -7.81 3.97
C TRP A 429 -6.91 -8.25 2.82
N ASP A 430 -6.62 -7.75 1.62
CA ASP A 430 -7.28 -8.21 0.39
C ASP A 430 -6.47 -9.33 -0.25
N VAL A 431 -7.12 -10.48 -0.35
CA VAL A 431 -6.53 -11.72 -0.85
C VAL A 431 -6.45 -11.78 -2.38
N GLY A 432 -7.29 -11.03 -3.09
CA GLY A 432 -7.25 -10.90 -4.54
C GLY A 432 -6.11 -10.02 -5.00
N HIS A 433 -5.92 -8.86 -4.36
CA HIS A 433 -4.84 -7.91 -4.63
C HIS A 433 -3.47 -8.57 -4.52
N ILE A 434 -3.21 -9.33 -3.44
CA ILE A 434 -1.92 -10.01 -3.29
C ILE A 434 -1.74 -11.12 -4.32
N ASN A 435 -2.81 -11.81 -4.74
CA ASN A 435 -2.71 -12.86 -5.75
C ASN A 435 -2.31 -12.31 -7.13
N MET A 436 -2.61 -11.04 -7.42
CA MET A 436 -2.15 -10.38 -8.65
C MET A 436 -0.62 -10.28 -8.77
N MET A 437 0.13 -10.54 -7.69
CA MET A 437 1.60 -10.60 -7.76
C MET A 437 2.12 -11.73 -8.66
N ARG A 438 1.29 -12.75 -8.97
CA ARG A 438 1.66 -13.83 -9.90
C ARG A 438 2.05 -13.32 -11.29
N LYS A 439 1.51 -12.18 -11.75
CA LYS A 439 1.93 -11.55 -13.01
C LYS A 439 3.40 -11.13 -13.04
N TYR A 440 4.03 -10.97 -11.87
CA TYR A 440 5.46 -10.70 -11.69
C TYR A 440 6.27 -11.97 -11.40
N GLY A 441 5.70 -13.15 -11.66
CA GLY A 441 6.36 -14.45 -11.48
C GLY A 441 6.35 -14.96 -10.04
N TRP A 442 5.52 -14.40 -9.15
CA TRP A 442 5.37 -14.92 -7.80
C TRP A 442 4.67 -16.28 -7.81
N GLU A 443 5.11 -17.18 -6.94
CA GLU A 443 4.44 -18.44 -6.71
C GLU A 443 3.46 -18.33 -5.54
N GLU A 444 2.59 -19.34 -5.43
CA GLU A 444 1.62 -19.45 -4.34
C GLU A 444 2.26 -19.34 -2.95
N LYS A 445 3.43 -19.97 -2.77
CA LYS A 445 4.20 -19.94 -1.51
C LYS A 445 4.62 -18.53 -1.11
N ASP A 446 4.86 -17.65 -2.07
CA ASP A 446 5.29 -16.27 -1.83
C ASP A 446 4.11 -15.42 -1.33
N ILE A 447 2.93 -15.62 -1.93
CA ILE A 447 1.65 -14.99 -1.50
C ILE A 447 1.30 -15.39 -0.07
N ILE A 448 1.40 -16.69 0.24
CA ILE A 448 1.14 -17.24 1.57
C ILE A 448 2.11 -16.63 2.59
N LYS A 449 3.39 -16.46 2.22
CA LYS A 449 4.42 -15.87 3.08
C LYS A 449 4.16 -14.39 3.39
N GLU A 450 3.67 -13.60 2.44
CA GLU A 450 3.27 -12.22 2.73
C GLU A 450 2.06 -12.14 3.66
N SER A 451 1.10 -13.06 3.50
CA SER A 451 -0.07 -13.15 4.38
C SER A 451 0.32 -13.45 5.84
N GLU A 452 1.33 -14.29 6.05
CA GLU A 452 1.88 -14.58 7.39
C GLU A 452 2.48 -13.34 8.06
N LYS A 453 3.13 -12.46 7.30
CA LYS A 453 3.76 -11.25 7.85
C LYS A 453 2.75 -10.23 8.36
N ILE A 454 1.60 -10.11 7.69
CA ILE A 454 0.57 -9.13 8.05
C ILE A 454 -0.42 -9.67 9.11
N ALA A 455 -0.51 -10.99 9.28
CA ALA A 455 -1.43 -11.67 10.19
C ALA A 455 -1.59 -11.03 11.59
N PRO A 456 -0.53 -10.57 12.28
CA PRO A 456 -0.66 -9.94 13.60
C PRO A 456 -1.43 -8.61 13.60
N LEU A 457 -1.61 -7.98 12.45
CA LEU A 457 -2.21 -6.65 12.30
C LEU A 457 -3.59 -6.67 11.66
N VAL A 458 -4.01 -7.82 11.12
CA VAL A 458 -5.32 -8.00 10.47
C VAL A 458 -6.48 -7.79 11.44
N LYS A 459 -7.42 -6.95 11.02
CA LYS A 459 -8.72 -6.71 11.69
C LYS A 459 -9.89 -6.95 10.75
N HIS A 460 -9.64 -6.95 9.45
CA HIS A 460 -10.63 -7.06 8.38
C HIS A 460 -10.01 -7.82 7.19
N VAL A 461 -10.83 -8.55 6.44
CA VAL A 461 -10.38 -9.31 5.27
C VAL A 461 -11.34 -9.03 4.12
N HIS A 462 -10.79 -8.63 2.98
CA HIS A 462 -11.54 -8.57 1.73
C HIS A 462 -11.32 -9.87 0.96
N LEU A 463 -12.42 -10.41 0.44
CA LEU A 463 -12.51 -11.68 -0.25
C LEU A 463 -12.88 -11.41 -1.71
N SER A 464 -11.90 -11.56 -2.58
CA SER A 464 -12.07 -11.53 -4.02
C SER A 464 -11.16 -12.58 -4.64
N ASP A 465 -11.62 -13.26 -5.69
CA ASP A 465 -10.83 -14.24 -6.43
C ASP A 465 -10.43 -13.70 -7.79
N ASN A 466 -9.31 -14.20 -8.31
CA ASN A 466 -8.80 -13.88 -9.63
C ASN A 466 -7.80 -14.94 -10.09
N PHE A 467 -7.29 -14.79 -11.31
CA PHE A 467 -6.32 -15.72 -11.89
C PHE A 467 -4.85 -15.31 -11.68
N GLY A 468 -4.61 -14.22 -10.94
CA GLY A 468 -3.27 -13.70 -10.61
C GLY A 468 -2.72 -12.64 -11.56
N PHE A 469 -3.56 -12.06 -12.43
CA PHE A 469 -3.15 -11.08 -13.45
C PHE A 469 -3.87 -9.75 -13.31
N GLU A 470 -5.17 -9.77 -13.58
CA GLU A 470 -6.04 -8.59 -13.55
C GLU A 470 -6.87 -8.56 -12.26
N HIS A 471 -7.31 -7.36 -11.90
CA HIS A 471 -8.23 -7.18 -10.78
C HIS A 471 -9.66 -7.57 -11.21
N THR A 472 -9.93 -8.88 -11.30
CA THR A 472 -11.19 -9.39 -11.86
C THR A 472 -12.35 -9.44 -10.86
N GLU A 473 -12.08 -9.42 -9.56
CA GLU A 473 -13.10 -9.42 -8.48
C GLU A 473 -14.17 -10.54 -8.64
N LEU A 474 -13.73 -11.78 -8.75
CA LEU A 474 -14.63 -12.94 -8.83
C LEU A 474 -15.07 -13.40 -7.43
N PRO A 475 -16.20 -14.12 -7.30
CA PRO A 475 -16.53 -14.87 -6.09
C PRO A 475 -15.41 -15.84 -5.73
N MET A 476 -15.21 -16.10 -4.44
CA MET A 476 -14.20 -17.07 -3.99
C MET A 476 -14.43 -18.43 -4.62
N GLY A 477 -13.33 -19.11 -4.99
CA GLY A 477 -13.35 -20.45 -5.58
C GLY A 477 -13.56 -20.47 -7.09
N MET A 478 -13.65 -19.31 -7.75
CA MET A 478 -13.73 -19.20 -9.22
C MET A 478 -12.38 -18.82 -9.86
N GLY A 479 -11.38 -18.48 -9.06
CA GLY A 479 -10.02 -18.19 -9.52
C GLY A 479 -9.00 -19.16 -8.93
N ASN A 480 -7.82 -18.65 -8.58
CA ASN A 480 -6.70 -19.42 -8.05
C ASN A 480 -6.06 -18.80 -6.80
N VAL A 481 -6.79 -17.93 -6.08
CA VAL A 481 -6.34 -17.42 -4.78
C VAL A 481 -6.21 -18.58 -3.80
N PRO A 482 -5.04 -18.77 -3.14
CA PRO A 482 -4.81 -19.87 -2.19
C PRO A 482 -5.43 -19.58 -0.81
N ILE A 483 -6.74 -19.30 -0.79
CA ILE A 483 -7.43 -18.72 0.36
C ILE A 483 -7.31 -19.56 1.63
N GLN A 484 -7.25 -20.88 1.50
CA GLN A 484 -7.18 -21.76 2.67
C GLN A 484 -5.88 -21.61 3.45
N GLU A 485 -4.76 -21.65 2.73
CA GLU A 485 -3.45 -21.52 3.33
C GLU A 485 -3.24 -20.07 3.80
N ILE A 486 -3.80 -19.08 3.08
CA ILE A 486 -3.86 -17.68 3.57
C ILE A 486 -4.60 -17.63 4.91
N MET A 487 -5.83 -18.13 5.02
CA MET A 487 -6.62 -18.08 6.26
C MET A 487 -5.95 -18.82 7.42
N LYS A 488 -5.31 -19.95 7.13
CA LYS A 488 -4.50 -20.70 8.09
C LYS A 488 -3.30 -19.88 8.59
N LYS A 489 -2.62 -19.13 7.72
CA LYS A 489 -1.52 -18.22 8.11
C LYS A 489 -2.00 -16.98 8.84
N LEU A 490 -3.16 -16.43 8.49
CA LEU A 490 -3.81 -15.36 9.25
C LEU A 490 -4.22 -15.82 10.66
N GLY A 491 -4.42 -17.13 10.84
CA GLY A 491 -4.67 -17.76 12.13
C GLY A 491 -5.91 -17.19 12.81
N LYS A 492 -5.91 -17.18 14.15
CA LYS A 492 -7.05 -16.72 14.97
C LYS A 492 -7.56 -15.34 14.55
N LYS A 493 -6.67 -14.39 14.27
CA LYS A 493 -7.06 -13.02 13.85
C LYS A 493 -7.79 -13.01 12.51
N GLY A 494 -7.35 -13.82 11.54
CA GLY A 494 -8.07 -13.98 10.27
C GLY A 494 -9.45 -14.58 10.46
N TYR A 495 -9.60 -15.62 11.28
CA TYR A 495 -10.91 -16.23 11.54
C TYR A 495 -11.86 -15.32 12.33
N GLU A 496 -11.35 -14.53 13.27
CA GLU A 496 -12.12 -13.52 14.02
C GLU A 496 -12.45 -12.27 13.20
N ALA A 497 -11.61 -11.94 12.22
CA ALA A 497 -11.83 -10.78 11.35
C ALA A 497 -13.12 -10.91 10.55
N LYS A 498 -13.75 -9.76 10.35
CA LYS A 498 -14.86 -9.57 9.41
C LYS A 498 -14.37 -9.85 7.99
N LYS A 499 -15.14 -10.61 7.22
CA LYS A 499 -14.79 -11.02 5.86
C LYS A 499 -15.81 -10.45 4.90
N ILE A 500 -15.40 -9.53 4.04
CA ILE A 500 -16.28 -8.87 3.09
C ILE A 500 -15.99 -9.39 1.70
N ILE A 501 -17.02 -9.82 0.99
CA ILE A 501 -16.89 -10.29 -0.39
C ILE A 501 -16.90 -9.08 -1.33
N GLU A 502 -15.76 -8.82 -1.95
CA GLU A 502 -15.52 -7.76 -2.91
C GLU A 502 -15.57 -8.32 -4.33
N ALA A 503 -16.78 -8.55 -4.82
CA ALA A 503 -17.01 -9.08 -6.16
C ALA A 503 -17.77 -8.06 -7.02
N GLY A 504 -17.25 -6.83 -7.14
CA GLY A 504 -17.90 -5.73 -7.84
C GLY A 504 -18.15 -6.04 -9.32
N HIS A 505 -17.16 -6.61 -10.00
CA HIS A 505 -17.33 -7.08 -11.38
C HIS A 505 -18.38 -8.19 -11.52
N TRP A 506 -18.48 -9.11 -10.56
CA TRP A 506 -19.52 -10.13 -10.57
C TRP A 506 -20.92 -9.50 -10.55
N TRP A 507 -21.13 -8.54 -9.64
CA TRP A 507 -22.39 -7.80 -9.57
C TRP A 507 -22.69 -7.03 -10.85
N GLN A 508 -21.67 -6.40 -11.45
CA GLN A 508 -21.81 -5.65 -12.69
C GLN A 508 -22.26 -6.53 -13.86
N HIS A 509 -21.68 -7.71 -14.01
CA HIS A 509 -21.88 -8.55 -15.20
C HIS A 509 -22.99 -9.58 -15.04
N PHE A 510 -23.13 -10.19 -13.87
CA PHE A 510 -24.07 -11.28 -13.63
C PHE A 510 -25.32 -10.84 -12.87
N GLN A 511 -25.28 -9.71 -12.16
CA GLN A 511 -26.40 -9.17 -11.40
C GLN A 511 -27.00 -10.14 -10.36
N THR A 512 -26.23 -11.14 -9.94
CA THR A 512 -26.57 -12.13 -8.92
C THR A 512 -25.63 -12.03 -7.73
N SER A 513 -26.06 -12.56 -6.58
CA SER A 513 -25.25 -12.53 -5.36
C SER A 513 -24.07 -13.49 -5.42
N PRO A 514 -22.83 -13.06 -5.12
CA PRO A 514 -21.64 -13.92 -5.06
C PRO A 514 -21.55 -14.70 -3.74
N PHE A 515 -22.54 -14.54 -2.86
CA PHE A 515 -22.51 -15.05 -1.49
C PHE A 515 -22.56 -16.58 -1.45
N LYS A 516 -23.41 -17.19 -2.30
CA LYS A 516 -23.57 -18.66 -2.37
C LYS A 516 -22.27 -19.31 -2.82
N GLU A 517 -21.73 -18.85 -3.93
CA GLU A 517 -20.50 -19.34 -4.56
C GLU A 517 -19.34 -19.23 -3.58
N THR A 518 -19.23 -18.10 -2.86
CA THR A 518 -18.20 -17.90 -1.85
C THR A 518 -18.37 -18.83 -0.65
N MET A 519 -19.61 -19.07 -0.16
CA MET A 519 -19.86 -20.04 0.92
C MET A 519 -19.44 -21.46 0.54
N GLU A 520 -19.68 -21.87 -0.71
CA GLU A 520 -19.28 -23.18 -1.23
C GLU A 520 -17.75 -23.30 -1.24
N ALA A 521 -17.06 -22.29 -1.77
CA ALA A 521 -15.59 -22.27 -1.86
C ALA A 521 -14.90 -22.24 -0.49
N MET A 522 -15.48 -21.49 0.45
CA MET A 522 -15.01 -21.35 1.83
C MET A 522 -15.42 -22.54 2.71
N GLY A 523 -16.04 -23.58 2.14
CA GLY A 523 -16.48 -24.77 2.86
C GLY A 523 -17.29 -24.42 4.10
N SER A 524 -18.18 -23.44 3.98
CA SER A 524 -19.00 -23.00 5.10
C SER A 524 -20.01 -24.08 5.48
N PRO A 525 -20.24 -24.37 6.78
CA PRO A 525 -21.30 -25.29 7.18
C PRO A 525 -22.68 -24.66 6.95
N ILE A 526 -23.67 -25.49 6.62
CA ILE A 526 -25.06 -25.06 6.43
C ILE A 526 -25.70 -24.66 7.77
N TYR A 527 -25.31 -25.33 8.86
CA TYR A 527 -25.76 -25.03 10.22
C TYR A 527 -24.65 -25.28 11.26
N SER A 528 -24.80 -24.76 12.47
CA SER A 528 -23.72 -24.72 13.49
C SER A 528 -23.57 -25.98 14.35
N MET A 529 -24.26 -27.08 14.03
CA MET A 529 -24.17 -28.32 14.80
C MET A 529 -22.93 -29.14 14.40
N GLU A 530 -22.47 -30.01 15.30
CA GLU A 530 -21.42 -30.97 15.01
C GLU A 530 -21.86 -31.88 13.84
N MET A 531 -20.95 -32.18 12.91
CA MET A 531 -21.23 -32.95 11.68
C MET A 531 -22.22 -32.28 10.70
N ALA A 532 -22.36 -30.94 10.72
CA ALA A 532 -23.16 -30.24 9.73
C ALA A 532 -22.61 -30.44 8.29
N PRO A 533 -23.49 -30.64 7.29
CA PRO A 533 -23.10 -30.61 5.90
C PRO A 533 -22.63 -29.22 5.48
N TYR A 534 -21.82 -29.19 4.43
CA TYR A 534 -21.21 -27.97 3.91
C TYR A 534 -21.94 -27.45 2.68
N TRP A 535 -21.85 -26.15 2.41
CA TRP A 535 -22.48 -25.53 1.24
C TRP A 535 -22.02 -26.15 -0.08
N ASN A 536 -20.76 -26.57 -0.20
CA ASN A 536 -20.27 -27.28 -1.38
C ASN A 536 -20.77 -28.74 -1.53
N GLN A 537 -21.52 -29.24 -0.55
CA GLN A 537 -22.24 -30.50 -0.63
C GLN A 537 -23.73 -30.28 -0.97
N ALA A 538 -24.21 -29.02 -0.99
CA ALA A 538 -25.58 -28.64 -1.32
C ALA A 538 -26.12 -29.25 -2.64
N PRO A 539 -25.34 -29.34 -3.74
CA PRO A 539 -25.81 -29.98 -4.96
C PRO A 539 -26.20 -31.45 -4.76
N GLY A 540 -25.54 -32.16 -3.84
CA GLY A 540 -25.89 -33.54 -3.48
C GLY A 540 -27.17 -33.67 -2.65
N PHE A 541 -27.65 -32.57 -2.05
CA PHE A 541 -28.91 -32.51 -1.30
C PHE A 541 -30.11 -32.13 -2.18
N GLN A 542 -29.89 -31.61 -3.39
CA GLN A 542 -30.95 -31.41 -4.40
C GLN A 542 -31.40 -32.73 -5.06
N GLN A 543 -31.37 -33.85 -4.34
CA GLN A 543 -32.21 -34.98 -4.69
C GLN A 543 -33.63 -34.63 -4.24
N ASP A 544 -34.49 -34.33 -5.22
CA ASP A 544 -35.93 -34.21 -5.00
C ASP A 544 -36.42 -35.35 -4.11
N TYR A 545 -37.40 -35.10 -3.25
CA TYR A 545 -38.06 -36.16 -2.45
C TYR A 545 -38.65 -37.28 -3.35
N PHE A 546 -38.73 -37.03 -4.67
CA PHE A 546 -39.12 -37.95 -5.74
C PHE A 546 -37.99 -38.30 -6.73
N GLY A 547 -36.77 -37.79 -6.55
CA GLY A 547 -35.66 -37.91 -7.50
C GLY A 547 -34.96 -39.27 -7.54
N GLY A 548 -35.28 -40.17 -6.61
CA GLY A 548 -34.62 -41.48 -6.49
C GLY A 548 -33.15 -41.35 -6.05
N PHE A 549 -32.59 -42.43 -5.50
CA PHE A 549 -31.25 -42.47 -4.88
C PHE A 549 -30.06 -42.33 -5.86
N GLY A 550 -30.16 -41.54 -6.94
CA GLY A 550 -29.14 -41.45 -7.99
C GLY A 550 -28.73 -42.84 -8.48
N MET A 551 -27.49 -43.00 -8.98
CA MET A 551 -26.84 -44.28 -9.34
C MET A 551 -25.95 -44.81 -8.17
N ILE A 552 -26.41 -44.70 -6.93
CA ILE A 552 -25.63 -45.09 -5.73
C ILE A 552 -25.77 -46.60 -5.44
N LEU A 553 -26.79 -47.26 -5.99
CA LEU A 553 -27.03 -48.68 -5.79
C LEU A 553 -26.46 -49.52 -6.95
N PRO A 554 -26.20 -50.82 -6.77
CA PRO A 554 -25.76 -51.68 -7.87
C PRO A 554 -26.80 -51.74 -8.99
N GLN A 555 -26.37 -51.97 -10.24
CA GLN A 555 -27.23 -52.09 -11.43
C GLN A 555 -28.46 -52.98 -11.19
N ILE A 556 -28.26 -54.11 -10.49
CA ILE A 556 -29.33 -55.06 -10.17
C ILE A 556 -30.47 -54.45 -9.35
N ASN A 557 -30.19 -53.43 -8.54
CA ASN A 557 -31.18 -52.75 -7.73
C ASN A 557 -32.11 -51.88 -8.59
N TYR A 558 -31.58 -51.23 -9.63
CA TYR A 558 -32.39 -50.47 -10.59
C TYR A 558 -33.18 -51.39 -11.53
N GLU A 559 -32.61 -52.52 -11.92
CA GLU A 559 -33.30 -53.53 -12.72
C GLU A 559 -34.44 -54.20 -11.94
N THR A 560 -34.28 -54.38 -10.63
CA THR A 560 -35.26 -55.08 -9.79
C THR A 560 -36.35 -54.15 -9.25
N PHE A 561 -35.99 -52.92 -8.84
CA PHE A 561 -36.90 -52.02 -8.12
C PHE A 561 -37.15 -50.68 -8.82
N GLY A 562 -36.42 -50.37 -9.90
CA GLY A 562 -36.46 -49.05 -10.54
C GLY A 562 -35.83 -47.96 -9.68
N ALA A 563 -35.58 -46.80 -10.29
CA ALA A 563 -35.20 -45.60 -9.54
C ALA A 563 -36.37 -45.20 -8.62
N GLY A 564 -36.10 -45.06 -7.32
CA GLY A 564 -37.11 -44.66 -6.32
C GLY A 564 -38.23 -45.67 -6.11
N PHE A 565 -37.99 -46.98 -6.26
CA PHE A 565 -39.00 -48.05 -6.11
C PHE A 565 -40.16 -47.97 -7.13
N SER A 566 -39.93 -47.31 -8.26
CA SER A 566 -40.92 -47.18 -9.34
C SER A 566 -41.35 -48.52 -9.97
N GLN A 567 -40.58 -49.59 -9.80
CA GLN A 567 -40.94 -50.94 -10.26
C GLN A 567 -41.41 -51.86 -9.12
N LEU A 568 -41.60 -51.33 -7.91
CA LEU A 568 -42.07 -52.14 -6.79
C LEU A 568 -43.50 -52.65 -7.07
N PRO A 569 -43.78 -53.96 -6.90
CA PRO A 569 -45.12 -54.51 -7.03
C PRO A 569 -46.09 -53.90 -5.99
N ALA A 570 -47.39 -53.84 -6.33
CA ALA A 570 -48.42 -53.32 -5.45
C ALA A 570 -48.50 -54.10 -4.12
N GLU A 571 -48.18 -55.39 -4.14
CA GLU A 571 -48.15 -56.28 -2.97
C GLU A 571 -47.08 -55.87 -1.95
N LEU A 572 -46.08 -55.08 -2.36
CA LEU A 572 -45.02 -54.55 -1.51
C LEU A 572 -45.18 -53.03 -1.25
N GLY A 573 -46.30 -52.41 -1.66
CA GLY A 573 -46.57 -50.99 -1.47
C GLY A 573 -46.18 -50.07 -2.63
N GLY A 574 -45.94 -50.61 -3.83
CA GLY A 574 -45.62 -49.84 -5.04
C GLY A 574 -46.83 -49.36 -5.84
N GLN A 575 -46.60 -48.48 -6.82
CA GLN A 575 -47.64 -47.82 -7.64
C GLN A 575 -48.06 -48.62 -8.89
N ARG A 576 -47.44 -49.77 -9.18
CA ARG A 576 -47.78 -50.56 -10.37
C ARG A 576 -49.03 -51.41 -10.11
N GLN A 577 -50.16 -51.02 -10.70
CA GLN A 577 -51.34 -51.89 -10.81
C GLN A 577 -50.94 -53.09 -11.69
N GLY A 578 -51.00 -54.29 -11.12
CA GLY A 578 -50.51 -55.51 -11.74
C GLY A 578 -51.04 -55.70 -13.16
N ALA A 579 -50.17 -55.58 -14.15
CA ALA A 579 -50.40 -56.04 -15.50
C ALA A 579 -49.55 -57.29 -15.75
N GLN A 580 -50.21 -58.27 -16.36
CA GLN A 580 -49.86 -59.67 -16.52
C GLN A 580 -48.40 -59.97 -16.91
N GLY A 581 -47.86 -61.03 -16.30
CA GLY A 581 -46.68 -61.72 -16.79
C GLY A 581 -45.41 -61.50 -15.97
N GLY A 582 -45.41 -61.92 -14.70
CA GLY A 582 -44.18 -62.01 -13.91
C GLY A 582 -43.24 -63.08 -14.46
N ARG A 583 -41.97 -62.72 -14.67
CA ARG A 583 -40.85 -63.60 -15.07
C ARG A 583 -40.53 -64.76 -14.10
N MET A 584 -41.38 -65.01 -13.11
CA MET A 584 -41.25 -66.07 -12.09
C MET A 584 -42.39 -67.09 -12.15
N GLY A 585 -43.18 -67.11 -13.23
CA GLY A 585 -44.15 -68.17 -13.51
C GLY A 585 -43.62 -69.14 -14.56
N GLY A 586 -43.15 -70.32 -14.12
CA GLY A 586 -42.70 -71.38 -15.00
C GLY A 586 -43.85 -72.10 -15.71
N SER A 587 -44.43 -71.48 -16.73
CA SER A 587 -45.36 -72.14 -17.66
C SER A 587 -44.79 -72.09 -19.08
N PRO A 588 -44.74 -73.21 -19.84
CA PRO A 588 -44.25 -73.23 -21.20
C PRO A 588 -45.22 -72.52 -22.15
N MET A 589 -44.69 -71.96 -23.23
CA MET A 589 -45.45 -71.31 -24.29
C MET A 589 -46.36 -72.30 -25.04
N GLU A 590 -47.65 -71.96 -25.12
CA GLU A 590 -48.53 -72.16 -26.28
C GLU A 590 -49.26 -70.86 -26.58
#